data_AF-A0ABC8SFY9-F1
#
_entry.id   AF-A0ABC8SFY9-F1
#
_cell.length_a   1.000
_cell.length_b   1.000
_cell.length_c   1.000
_cell.angle_alpha   90.00
_cell.angle_beta   90.00
_cell.angle_gamma   90.00
#
_symmetry.space_group_name_H-M   'P 1'
#
loop_
_entity.id
_entity.type
_entity.pdbx_description
1 polymer ?
#
loop_
_entity_poly.entity_id
_entity_poly.type
_entity_poly.pdbx_seq_one_letter_code
_entity_poly.pdbx_strand_id
1 'polypeptide(L)'
;ALLSGCSAGGLASILHCDEFRNLFPSSTKVKCLGDAGLFLDAVDVSGKRSLRTLFEGVVSLQGVQKNLPHTCTNHLDPTSCFFPENSIAAIKTPMFLLNAAYDSWQVQASLAPPSADPYGVWHDCKMNHARCSASQIQFLQGFRNHMLNSIRAFSI
;
A
#
# COMPACT_ATOMS: atom_id res chain seq x y z
N ALA A 1 10.88 5.98 -21.00
CA ALA A 1 9.46 6.00 -20.59
C ALA A 1 9.37 6.09 -19.07
N LEU A 2 8.29 6.62 -18.53
CA LEU A 2 8.00 6.67 -17.09
C LEU A 2 6.60 6.15 -16.87
N LEU A 3 6.45 5.13 -16.01
CA LEU A 3 5.15 4.74 -15.48
C LEU A 3 4.94 5.44 -14.15
N SER A 4 3.87 6.21 -14.02
CA SER A 4 3.56 6.89 -12.77
C SER A 4 2.07 6.90 -12.51
N GLY A 5 1.71 6.91 -11.23
CA GLY A 5 0.34 7.11 -10.81
C GLY A 5 0.24 7.50 -9.34
N CYS A 6 -0.94 7.99 -8.97
CA CYS A 6 -1.28 8.40 -7.61
C CYS A 6 -2.36 7.46 -7.04
N SER A 7 -2.31 7.17 -5.74
CA SER A 7 -3.30 6.32 -5.03
C SER A 7 -3.42 4.94 -5.69
N ALA A 8 -4.61 4.53 -6.16
CA ALA A 8 -4.80 3.28 -6.89
C ALA A 8 -3.91 3.18 -8.16
N GLY A 9 -3.67 4.31 -8.85
CA GLY A 9 -2.71 4.36 -9.97
C GLY A 9 -1.26 4.25 -9.51
N GLY A 10 -0.96 4.71 -8.30
CA GLY A 10 0.33 4.52 -7.64
C GLY A 10 0.56 3.05 -7.37
N LEU A 11 -0.41 2.37 -6.73
CA LEU A 11 -0.43 0.93 -6.51
C LEU A 11 -0.23 0.16 -7.81
N ALA A 12 -0.97 0.49 -8.86
CA ALA A 12 -0.81 -0.11 -10.18
C ALA A 12 0.60 0.10 -10.75
N SER A 13 1.17 1.30 -10.59
CA SER A 13 2.53 1.59 -11.02
C SER A 13 3.57 0.74 -10.28
N ILE A 14 3.31 0.40 -9.01
CA ILE A 14 4.15 -0.53 -8.24
C ILE A 14 4.05 -1.94 -8.83
N LEU A 15 2.83 -2.47 -8.93
CA LEU A 15 2.57 -3.86 -9.32
C LEU A 15 3.00 -4.16 -10.76
N HIS A 16 2.88 -3.19 -11.67
CA HIS A 16 3.13 -3.37 -13.11
C HIS A 16 4.45 -2.76 -13.60
N CYS A 17 5.34 -2.31 -12.71
CA CYS A 17 6.57 -1.62 -13.11
C CYS A 17 7.44 -2.44 -14.07
N ASP A 18 7.70 -3.71 -13.72
CA ASP A 18 8.52 -4.61 -14.54
C ASP A 18 7.79 -5.07 -15.81
N GLU A 19 6.47 -5.25 -15.75
CA GLU A 19 5.66 -5.55 -16.93
C GLU A 19 5.74 -4.41 -17.95
N PHE A 20 5.58 -3.17 -17.50
CA PHE A 20 5.73 -1.98 -18.34
C PHE A 20 7.14 -1.86 -18.92
N ARG A 21 8.19 -2.19 -18.14
CA ARG A 21 9.57 -2.24 -18.66
C ARG A 21 9.71 -3.23 -19.81
N ASN A 22 9.02 -4.37 -19.75
CA ASN A 22 9.11 -5.44 -20.75
C ASN A 22 8.39 -5.10 -22.06
N LEU A 23 7.55 -4.05 -22.09
CA LEU A 23 6.95 -3.55 -23.33
C LEU A 23 7.94 -2.80 -24.23
N PHE A 24 9.14 -2.48 -23.73
CA PHE A 24 10.14 -1.69 -24.46
C PHE A 24 11.43 -2.47 -24.74
N PRO A 25 12.14 -2.14 -25.84
CA PRO A 25 13.49 -2.67 -26.09
C PRO A 25 14.46 -2.43 -24.93
N SER A 26 15.52 -3.24 -24.84
CA SER A 26 16.55 -3.13 -23.80
C SER A 26 17.22 -1.74 -23.74
N SER A 27 17.31 -1.04 -24.88
CA SER A 27 17.88 0.31 -25.01
C SER A 27 17.00 1.41 -24.39
N THR A 28 15.71 1.17 -24.16
CA THR A 28 14.82 2.16 -23.57
C THR A 28 15.03 2.24 -22.07
N LYS A 29 15.39 3.43 -21.57
CA LYS A 29 15.39 3.70 -20.13
C LYS A 29 13.95 3.82 -19.64
N VAL A 30 13.55 2.93 -18.74
CA VAL A 30 12.26 2.92 -18.06
C VAL A 30 12.48 3.13 -16.58
N LYS A 31 11.63 3.94 -15.97
CA LYS A 31 11.56 4.15 -14.52
C LYS A 31 10.09 4.13 -14.10
N CYS A 32 9.84 3.91 -12.82
CA CYS A 32 8.49 3.96 -12.26
C CYS A 32 8.41 4.91 -11.06
N LEU A 33 7.23 5.47 -10.83
CA LEU A 33 6.89 6.30 -9.66
C LEU A 33 5.56 5.83 -9.09
N GLY A 34 5.58 5.30 -7.87
CA GLY A 34 4.36 5.08 -7.08
C GLY A 34 4.16 6.25 -6.12
N ASP A 35 3.17 7.09 -6.38
CA ASP A 35 2.74 8.17 -5.47
C ASP A 35 1.51 7.71 -4.67
N ALA A 36 1.55 7.82 -3.34
CA ALA A 36 0.48 7.42 -2.42
C ALA A 36 -0.08 5.99 -2.68
N GLY A 37 0.75 5.10 -3.22
CA GLY A 37 0.36 3.76 -3.67
C GLY A 37 0.83 2.63 -2.77
N LEU A 38 1.62 2.94 -1.73
CA LEU A 38 2.16 1.96 -0.79
C LEU A 38 1.16 1.74 0.35
N PHE A 39 0.13 0.94 0.07
CA PHE A 39 -0.82 0.49 1.08
C PHE A 39 -0.25 -0.69 1.88
N LEU A 40 -0.42 -0.66 3.19
CA LEU A 40 0.03 -1.73 4.09
C LEU A 40 -1.12 -2.63 4.54
N ASP A 41 -0.87 -3.94 4.70
CA ASP A 41 -1.81 -4.83 5.38
C ASP A 41 -1.66 -4.61 6.90
N ALA A 42 -2.31 -3.55 7.39
CA ALA A 42 -2.24 -3.11 8.78
C ALA A 42 -3.49 -3.51 9.58
N VAL A 43 -3.31 -3.69 10.87
CA VAL A 43 -4.41 -3.89 11.82
C VAL A 43 -5.07 -2.54 12.11
N ASP A 44 -6.39 -2.50 12.03
CA ASP A 44 -7.22 -1.33 12.33
C ASP A 44 -7.45 -1.16 13.84
N VAL A 45 -8.07 -0.04 14.21
CA VAL A 45 -8.30 0.34 15.61
C VAL A 45 -9.24 -0.60 16.38
N SER A 46 -9.93 -1.50 15.68
CA SER A 46 -10.76 -2.56 16.26
C SER A 46 -10.02 -3.90 16.40
N GLY A 47 -8.75 -3.97 15.99
CA GLY A 47 -7.95 -5.20 15.99
C GLY A 47 -8.17 -6.10 14.77
N LYS A 48 -8.86 -5.62 13.73
CA LYS A 48 -9.14 -6.37 12.49
C LYS A 48 -8.27 -5.86 11.34
N ARG A 49 -8.44 -6.42 10.14
CA ARG A 49 -7.71 -6.01 8.92
C ARG A 49 -8.67 -5.49 7.86
N SER A 50 -9.31 -4.35 8.14
CA SER A 50 -10.34 -3.76 7.25
C SER A 50 -9.89 -3.61 5.79
N LEU A 51 -8.64 -3.19 5.54
CA LEU A 51 -8.12 -3.04 4.18
C LEU A 51 -7.90 -4.36 3.47
N ARG A 52 -7.47 -5.40 4.21
CA ARG A 52 -7.33 -6.75 3.64
C ARG A 52 -8.66 -7.27 3.15
N THR A 53 -9.73 -7.09 3.92
CA THR A 53 -11.08 -7.47 3.49
C THR A 53 -11.52 -6.69 2.25
N LEU A 54 -11.23 -5.38 2.18
CA LEU A 54 -11.50 -4.58 0.98
C LEU A 54 -10.72 -5.10 -0.24
N PHE A 55 -9.41 -5.32 -0.09
CA PHE A 55 -8.53 -5.77 -1.16
C PHE A 55 -8.86 -7.19 -1.61
N GLU A 56 -9.24 -8.09 -0.70
CA GLU A 56 -9.75 -9.42 -1.04
C GLU A 56 -10.99 -9.32 -1.94
N GLY A 57 -11.92 -8.42 -1.59
CA GLY A 57 -13.08 -8.11 -2.43
C GLY A 57 -12.69 -7.61 -3.82
N VAL A 58 -11.71 -6.69 -3.91
CA VAL A 58 -11.21 -6.20 -5.20
C VAL A 58 -10.56 -7.32 -6.01
N VAL A 59 -9.69 -8.11 -5.39
CA VAL A 59 -8.96 -9.21 -6.05
C VAL A 59 -9.91 -10.25 -6.60
N SER A 60 -10.90 -10.67 -5.80
CA SER A 60 -11.92 -11.63 -6.17
C SER A 60 -12.83 -11.09 -7.27
N LEU A 61 -13.40 -9.89 -7.07
CA LEU A 61 -14.40 -9.31 -7.98
C LEU A 61 -13.81 -8.97 -9.35
N GLN A 62 -12.60 -8.40 -9.38
CA GLN A 62 -11.96 -7.96 -10.63
C GLN A 62 -11.12 -9.06 -11.29
N GLY A 63 -10.90 -10.19 -10.61
CA GLY A 63 -10.07 -11.29 -11.11
C GLY A 63 -8.63 -10.86 -11.40
N VAL A 64 -8.10 -9.87 -10.65
CA VAL A 64 -6.76 -9.29 -10.89
C VAL A 64 -5.61 -10.21 -10.48
N GLN A 65 -5.90 -11.34 -9.84
CA GLN A 65 -4.90 -12.36 -9.46
C GLN A 65 -3.96 -12.76 -10.60
N LYS A 66 -4.47 -12.80 -11.85
CA LYS A 66 -3.69 -13.15 -13.05
C LYS A 66 -2.71 -12.06 -13.49
N ASN A 67 -2.88 -10.84 -13.00
CA ASN A 67 -2.06 -9.68 -13.31
C ASN A 67 -1.09 -9.33 -12.17
N LEU A 68 -1.07 -10.11 -11.09
CA LEU A 68 -0.18 -9.89 -9.96
C LEU A 68 1.23 -10.47 -10.22
N PRO A 69 2.28 -9.94 -9.58
CA PRO A 69 3.63 -10.46 -9.75
C PRO A 69 3.74 -11.94 -9.39
N HIS A 70 4.14 -12.77 -10.36
CA HIS A 70 4.37 -14.21 -10.15
C HIS A 70 5.40 -14.50 -9.06
N THR A 71 6.39 -13.63 -8.89
CA THR A 71 7.38 -13.71 -7.82
C THR A 71 6.75 -13.72 -6.42
N CYS A 72 5.57 -13.10 -6.27
CA CYS A 72 4.81 -13.11 -5.03
C CYS A 72 3.78 -14.25 -4.99
N THR A 73 2.96 -14.40 -6.04
CA THR A 73 1.82 -15.35 -6.04
C THR A 73 2.24 -16.82 -6.04
N ASN A 74 3.52 -17.12 -6.31
CA ASN A 74 4.09 -18.45 -6.14
C ASN A 74 4.24 -18.88 -4.67
N HIS A 75 4.19 -17.94 -3.71
CA HIS A 75 4.46 -18.19 -2.30
C HIS A 75 3.39 -17.62 -1.35
N LEU A 76 2.62 -16.63 -1.79
CA LEU A 76 1.58 -15.97 -1.00
C LEU A 76 0.24 -15.95 -1.74
N ASP A 77 -0.85 -15.77 -1.00
CA ASP A 77 -2.18 -15.65 -1.58
C ASP A 77 -2.32 -14.35 -2.42
N PRO A 78 -3.21 -14.32 -3.43
CA PRO A 78 -3.38 -13.16 -4.28
C PRO A 78 -3.70 -11.85 -3.55
N THR A 79 -4.44 -11.89 -2.44
CA THR A 79 -4.75 -10.69 -1.65
C THR A 79 -3.49 -10.15 -1.00
N SER A 80 -2.66 -11.01 -0.41
CA SER A 80 -1.35 -10.60 0.13
C SER A 80 -0.45 -9.99 -0.95
N CYS A 81 -0.47 -10.53 -2.16
CA CYS A 81 0.31 -9.99 -3.29
C CYS A 81 -0.23 -8.70 -3.90
N PHE A 82 -1.46 -8.31 -3.57
CA PHE A 82 -2.01 -7.00 -3.93
C PHE A 82 -1.51 -5.89 -2.98
N PHE A 83 -0.96 -6.25 -1.81
CA PHE A 83 -0.24 -5.31 -0.94
C PHE A 83 1.23 -5.16 -1.38
N PRO A 84 1.70 -3.94 -1.73
CA PRO A 84 3.07 -3.71 -2.19
C PRO A 84 4.16 -4.20 -1.24
N GLU A 85 3.94 -4.17 0.08
CA GLU A 85 4.92 -4.61 1.09
C GLU A 85 5.45 -6.04 0.85
N ASN A 86 4.68 -6.89 0.15
CA ASN A 86 5.06 -8.27 -0.16
C ASN A 86 5.80 -8.44 -1.48
N SER A 87 5.88 -7.40 -2.32
CA SER A 87 6.44 -7.51 -3.69
C SER A 87 7.44 -6.42 -4.05
N ILE A 88 7.45 -5.26 -3.37
CA ILE A 88 8.29 -4.11 -3.73
C ILE A 88 9.78 -4.41 -3.80
N ALA A 89 10.30 -5.27 -2.91
CA ALA A 89 11.72 -5.63 -2.89
C ALA A 89 12.15 -6.50 -4.08
N ALA A 90 11.20 -7.11 -4.81
CA ALA A 90 11.47 -7.94 -5.97
C ALA A 90 11.43 -7.16 -7.30
N ILE A 91 11.02 -5.89 -7.29
CA ILE A 91 10.94 -5.05 -8.48
C ILE A 91 12.36 -4.77 -9.01
N LYS A 92 12.58 -5.07 -10.29
CA LYS A 92 13.90 -4.93 -10.93
C LYS A 92 14.10 -3.57 -11.59
N THR A 93 13.01 -2.96 -12.07
CA THR A 93 13.04 -1.69 -12.76
C THR A 93 13.18 -0.54 -11.75
N PRO A 94 14.06 0.45 -11.99
CA PRO A 94 14.26 1.56 -11.06
C PRO A 94 12.95 2.26 -10.72
N MET A 95 12.62 2.28 -9.45
CA MET A 95 11.37 2.80 -8.94
C MET A 95 11.62 3.87 -7.88
N PHE A 96 10.80 4.92 -7.87
CA PHE A 96 10.72 5.87 -6.78
C PHE A 96 9.38 5.69 -6.05
N LEU A 97 9.43 5.63 -4.72
CA LEU A 97 8.24 5.58 -3.86
C LEU A 97 8.07 6.94 -3.19
N LEU A 98 6.94 7.59 -3.46
CA LEU A 98 6.51 8.79 -2.76
C LEU A 98 5.26 8.42 -1.95
N ASN A 99 5.37 8.39 -0.63
CA ASN A 99 4.22 8.05 0.20
C ASN A 99 4.31 8.76 1.54
N ALA A 100 3.18 9.28 2.01
CA ALA A 100 3.11 9.88 3.34
C ALA A 100 3.22 8.78 4.42
N ALA A 101 3.90 9.09 5.53
CA ALA A 101 3.99 8.19 6.68
C ALA A 101 2.61 7.91 7.33
N TYR A 102 1.69 8.87 7.17
CA TYR A 102 0.32 8.81 7.62
C TYR A 102 -0.57 9.17 6.44
N ASP A 103 -0.65 8.26 5.45
CA ASP A 103 -1.52 8.44 4.29
C ASP A 103 -2.97 8.67 4.76
N SER A 104 -3.54 9.82 4.39
CA SER A 104 -4.83 10.26 4.93
C SER A 104 -5.96 9.30 4.53
N TRP A 105 -5.90 8.74 3.32
CA TRP A 105 -6.86 7.76 2.88
C TRP A 105 -6.71 6.46 3.67
N GLN A 106 -5.49 5.94 3.84
CA GLN A 106 -5.30 4.70 4.61
C GLN A 106 -5.68 4.88 6.09
N VAL A 107 -5.38 6.03 6.70
CA VAL A 107 -5.81 6.31 8.08
C VAL A 107 -7.34 6.29 8.18
N GLN A 108 -8.06 6.91 7.24
CA GLN A 108 -9.51 7.04 7.30
C GLN A 108 -10.29 5.81 6.83
N ALA A 109 -9.85 5.19 5.74
CA ALA A 109 -10.56 4.08 5.09
C ALA A 109 -10.11 2.69 5.60
N SER A 110 -8.91 2.59 6.18
CA SER A 110 -8.33 1.33 6.62
C SER A 110 -8.09 1.27 8.12
N LEU A 111 -7.39 2.25 8.71
CA LEU A 111 -7.01 2.16 10.13
C LEU A 111 -8.17 2.51 11.06
N ALA A 112 -8.94 3.55 10.73
CA ALA A 112 -10.08 4.00 11.53
C ALA A 112 -11.35 4.24 10.68
N PRO A 113 -11.81 3.26 9.86
CA PRO A 113 -13.08 3.36 9.16
C PRO A 113 -14.26 3.41 10.15
N PRO A 114 -15.43 3.92 9.75
CA PRO A 114 -16.62 3.94 10.61
C PRO A 114 -17.00 2.56 11.18
N SER A 115 -16.72 1.47 10.44
CA SER A 115 -16.95 0.09 10.89
C SER A 115 -16.01 -0.35 12.02
N ALA A 116 -14.81 0.22 12.12
CA ALA A 116 -13.83 -0.06 13.17
C ALA A 116 -13.88 0.94 14.33
N ASP A 117 -14.46 2.13 14.11
CA ASP A 117 -14.65 3.19 15.10
C ASP A 117 -16.14 3.58 15.25
N PRO A 118 -17.01 2.65 15.72
CA PRO A 118 -18.45 2.88 15.78
C PRO A 118 -18.86 3.98 16.77
N TYR A 119 -17.99 4.29 17.73
CA TYR A 119 -18.23 5.33 18.75
C TYR A 119 -17.58 6.67 18.40
N GLY A 120 -16.90 6.78 17.25
CA GLY A 120 -16.30 8.04 16.78
C GLY A 120 -15.09 8.51 17.59
N VAL A 121 -14.42 7.62 18.34
CA VAL A 121 -13.24 7.95 19.17
C VAL A 121 -12.09 8.48 18.32
N TRP A 122 -11.98 8.01 17.08
CA TRP A 122 -10.94 8.41 16.13
C TRP A 122 -11.36 9.52 15.17
N HIS A 123 -12.62 9.98 15.22
CA HIS A 123 -13.18 10.94 14.26
C HIS A 123 -12.34 12.21 14.14
N ASP A 124 -12.06 12.88 15.27
CA ASP A 124 -11.26 14.11 15.27
C ASP A 124 -9.80 13.85 14.87
N CYS A 125 -9.20 12.78 15.40
CA CYS A 125 -7.80 12.42 15.17
C CYS A 125 -7.50 12.09 13.70
N LYS A 126 -8.36 11.31 13.02
CA LYS A 126 -8.15 10.90 11.61
C LYS A 126 -8.39 12.03 10.60
N MET A 127 -9.09 13.08 11.02
CA MET A 127 -9.32 14.30 10.22
C MET A 127 -8.27 15.36 10.50
N ASN A 128 -7.76 15.42 11.74
CA ASN A 128 -6.71 16.34 12.16
C ASN A 128 -5.81 15.68 13.21
N HIS A 129 -4.59 15.31 12.80
CA HIS A 129 -3.63 14.65 13.69
C HIS A 129 -3.24 15.47 14.93
N ALA A 130 -3.42 16.79 14.92
CA ALA A 130 -3.21 17.63 16.10
C ALA A 130 -4.26 17.42 17.21
N ARG A 131 -5.37 16.74 16.89
CA ARG A 131 -6.42 16.37 17.85
C ARG A 131 -6.29 14.95 18.39
N CYS A 132 -5.24 14.23 18.01
CA CYS A 132 -5.01 12.88 18.50
C CYS A 132 -4.55 12.90 19.98
N SER A 133 -5.06 11.95 20.75
CA SER A 133 -4.52 11.65 22.09
C SER A 133 -3.13 11.01 21.98
N ALA A 134 -2.40 10.96 23.11
CA ALA A 134 -1.09 10.30 23.15
C ALA A 134 -1.13 8.83 22.71
N SER A 135 -2.20 8.10 23.06
CA SER A 135 -2.36 6.70 22.64
C SER A 135 -2.67 6.56 21.15
N GLN A 136 -3.47 7.46 20.58
CA GLN A 136 -3.74 7.50 19.14
C GLN A 136 -2.47 7.82 18.35
N ILE A 137 -1.66 8.77 18.83
CA ILE A 137 -0.35 9.07 18.24
C ILE A 137 0.57 7.84 18.31
N GLN A 138 0.63 7.13 19.44
CA GLN A 138 1.44 5.90 19.54
C GLN A 138 1.02 4.84 18.52
N PHE A 139 -0.29 4.64 18.31
CA PHE A 139 -0.79 3.73 17.29
C PHE A 139 -0.35 4.16 15.88
N LEU A 140 -0.48 5.46 15.54
CA LEU A 140 0.00 6.00 14.25
C LEU A 140 1.51 5.83 14.10
N GLN A 141 2.30 6.02 15.16
CA GLN A 141 3.74 5.76 15.12
C GLN A 141 4.06 4.28 14.88
N GLY A 142 3.27 3.36 15.43
CA GLY A 142 3.34 1.94 15.12
C GLY A 142 3.13 1.67 13.63
N PHE A 143 2.10 2.27 13.03
CA PHE A 143 1.84 2.19 11.59
C PHE A 143 3.00 2.76 10.75
N ARG A 144 3.52 3.94 11.10
CA ARG A 144 4.72 4.51 10.44
C ARG A 144 5.93 3.59 10.53
N ASN A 145 6.17 2.98 11.68
CA ASN A 145 7.29 2.06 11.85
C ASN A 145 7.11 0.79 11.00
N HIS A 146 5.87 0.30 10.86
CA HIS A 146 5.56 -0.78 9.92
C HIS A 146 5.93 -0.39 8.49
N MET A 147 5.49 0.80 8.02
CA MET A 147 5.84 1.33 6.71
C MET A 147 7.36 1.37 6.46
N LEU A 148 8.10 1.95 7.41
CA LEU A 148 9.56 2.09 7.33
C LEU A 148 10.27 0.73 7.27
N ASN A 149 9.75 -0.25 8.01
CA ASN A 149 10.29 -1.61 7.98
C ASN A 149 10.01 -2.30 6.63
N SER A 150 8.80 -2.15 6.08
CA SER A 150 8.41 -2.75 4.80
C SER A 150 9.25 -2.25 3.62
N ILE A 151 9.66 -0.97 3.63
CA ILE A 151 10.50 -0.40 2.56
C ILE A 151 12.00 -0.55 2.77
N ARG A 152 12.44 -1.13 3.90
CA ARG A 152 13.87 -1.21 4.24
C ARG A 152 14.64 -2.01 3.18
N ALA A 153 14.11 -3.15 2.75
CA ALA A 153 14.76 -4.00 1.74
C ALA A 153 14.76 -3.35 0.33
N PHE A 154 13.81 -2.46 0.05
CA PHE A 154 13.73 -1.73 -1.21
C PHE A 154 14.73 -0.56 -1.29
N SER A 155 15.13 -0.01 -0.14
CA SER A 155 15.93 1.21 -0.04
C SER A 155 17.46 0.96 0.01
N ILE A 156 17.89 -0.28 -0.24
CA ILE A 156 19.30 -0.72 -0.23
C ILE A 156 19.78 -0.86 -1.67
#